data_AF-A0A7W1G618-F1
#
_entry.id   AF-A0A7W1G618-F1
#
_cell.length_a   1.000
_cell.length_b   1.000
_cell.length_c   1.000
_cell.angle_alpha   90.00
_cell.angle_beta   90.00
_cell.angle_gamma   90.00
#
_symmetry.space_group_name_H-M   'P 1'
#
loop_
_entity.id
_entity.type
_entity.pdbx_description
1 polymer ?
#
loop_
_entity_poly.entity_id
_entity_poly.type
_entity_poly.pdbx_seq_one_letter_code
_entity_poly.pdbx_strand_id
1 'polypeptide(L)'
;MGKSFIDTGILVAAADPTDPAKRDRARAVIRSLQSDGLGVVSIQVLEEFYAIATGRLAIEPMIAKALVRDFCHFEVVASDATLLQDAIDLSVLNQLSVSEALVVAAAAAAHCDELLGDRIADGQVIAGVRIVDLLIGDRAQRTKTGTDRRRRQGVRSRIRRNPKAGGHSSKESGSPPETNRFQPELGLEP
;
A
#
# COMPACT_ATOMS: atom_id res chain seq x y z
N MET A 1 4.89 -9.20 -10.60
CA MET A 1 4.22 -7.90 -10.42
C MET A 1 5.16 -6.85 -10.95
N GLY A 2 4.66 -5.85 -11.68
CA GLY A 2 5.47 -4.67 -11.97
C GLY A 2 5.46 -3.68 -10.81
N LYS A 3 6.06 -2.52 -11.05
CA LYS A 3 6.24 -1.49 -10.01
C LYS A 3 4.90 -0.85 -9.63
N SER A 4 4.78 -0.48 -8.36
CA SER A 4 3.62 0.22 -7.82
C SER A 4 4.05 1.57 -7.25
N PHE A 5 3.42 2.63 -7.73
CA PHE A 5 3.60 3.97 -7.22
C PHE A 5 2.77 4.18 -5.95
N ILE A 6 3.36 4.73 -4.90
CA ILE A 6 2.73 4.95 -3.60
C ILE A 6 2.39 6.44 -3.47
N ASP A 7 1.11 6.78 -3.43
CA ASP A 7 0.64 8.15 -3.19
C ASP A 7 0.78 8.55 -1.71
N THR A 8 0.82 9.86 -1.45
CA THR A 8 0.85 10.47 -0.13
C THR A 8 -0.25 9.92 0.78
N GLY A 9 -1.44 9.67 0.24
CA GLY A 9 -2.58 9.12 1.00
C GLY A 9 -2.25 7.80 1.71
N ILE A 10 -1.47 6.93 1.07
CA ILE A 10 -1.04 5.64 1.64
C ILE A 10 -0.02 5.86 2.75
N LEU A 11 0.98 6.73 2.53
CA LEU A 11 2.01 7.04 3.54
C LEU A 11 1.39 7.68 4.79
N VAL A 12 0.47 8.61 4.59
CA VAL A 12 -0.29 9.27 5.65
C VAL A 12 -1.14 8.24 6.39
N ALA A 13 -1.86 7.37 5.69
CA ALA A 13 -2.65 6.31 6.32
C ALA A 13 -1.80 5.39 7.19
N ALA A 14 -0.58 5.06 6.77
CA ALA A 14 0.34 4.23 7.57
C ALA A 14 0.85 4.92 8.86
N ALA A 15 0.81 6.25 8.91
CA ALA A 15 1.23 7.06 10.06
C ALA A 15 0.07 7.51 10.95
N ASP A 16 -1.15 7.61 10.42
CA ASP A 16 -2.33 8.12 11.11
C ASP A 16 -2.87 7.14 12.17
N PRO A 17 -2.94 7.51 13.46
CA PRO A 17 -3.44 6.62 14.50
C PRO A 17 -4.97 6.50 14.56
N THR A 18 -5.72 7.37 13.87
CA THR A 18 -7.17 7.52 14.03
C THR A 18 -8.00 6.38 13.45
N ASP A 19 -7.49 5.70 12.41
CA ASP A 19 -8.09 4.50 11.83
C ASP A 19 -7.08 3.34 11.81
N PRO A 20 -7.05 2.51 12.87
CA PRO A 20 -6.14 1.38 12.96
C PRO A 20 -6.27 0.39 11.80
N ALA A 21 -7.48 0.16 11.28
CA ALA A 21 -7.70 -0.80 10.20
C ALA A 21 -7.12 -0.28 8.88
N LYS A 22 -7.36 0.99 8.55
CA LYS A 22 -6.76 1.65 7.37
C LYS A 22 -5.24 1.70 7.50
N ARG A 23 -4.72 2.02 8.69
CA ARG A 23 -3.28 2.06 9.00
C ARG A 23 -2.61 0.72 8.81
N ASP A 24 -3.18 -0.35 9.36
CA ASP A 24 -2.57 -1.67 9.31
C ASP A 24 -2.54 -2.22 7.88
N ARG A 25 -3.57 -1.92 7.07
CA ARG A 25 -3.57 -2.21 5.62
C ARG A 25 -2.48 -1.45 4.88
N ALA A 26 -2.37 -0.13 5.09
CA ALA A 26 -1.35 0.69 4.44
C ALA A 26 0.07 0.20 4.80
N ARG A 27 0.32 -0.11 6.07
CA ARG A 27 1.60 -0.69 6.52
C ARG A 27 1.89 -2.05 5.90
N ALA A 28 0.88 -2.91 5.73
CA ALA A 28 1.06 -4.20 5.08
C ALA A 28 1.45 -4.05 3.60
N VAL A 29 0.83 -3.12 2.88
CA VAL A 29 1.16 -2.79 1.48
C VAL A 29 2.59 -2.27 1.37
N ILE A 30 2.95 -1.26 2.17
CA ILE A 30 4.30 -0.67 2.16
C ILE A 30 5.37 -1.74 2.41
N ARG A 31 5.18 -2.58 3.44
CA ARG A 31 6.13 -3.67 3.74
C ARG A 31 6.27 -4.67 2.60
N SER A 32 5.18 -5.04 1.93
CA SER A 32 5.24 -5.95 0.78
C SER A 32 6.06 -5.34 -0.35
N LEU A 33 5.76 -4.09 -0.72
CA LEU A 33 6.47 -3.39 -1.80
C LEU A 33 7.95 -3.18 -1.50
N GLN A 34 8.29 -2.92 -0.24
CA GLN A 34 9.67 -2.77 0.21
C GLN A 34 10.41 -4.11 0.12
N SER A 35 9.78 -5.20 0.58
CA SER A 35 10.37 -6.54 0.53
C SER A 35 10.58 -7.03 -0.90
N ASP A 36 9.66 -6.70 -1.80
CA ASP A 36 9.71 -7.10 -3.20
C ASP A 36 10.57 -6.17 -4.08
N GLY A 37 10.98 -5.00 -3.55
CA GLY A 37 11.72 -3.98 -4.31
C GLY A 37 10.89 -3.34 -5.44
N LEU A 38 9.57 -3.26 -5.27
CA LEU A 38 8.62 -2.81 -6.31
C LEU A 38 7.96 -1.47 -6.02
N GLY A 39 8.23 -0.87 -4.85
CA GLY A 39 7.67 0.42 -4.47
C GLY A 39 8.38 1.60 -5.12
N VAL A 40 7.58 2.58 -5.57
CA VAL A 40 8.05 3.84 -6.14
C VAL A 40 7.33 5.00 -5.45
N VAL A 41 8.05 6.09 -5.18
CA VAL A 41 7.51 7.36 -4.68
C VAL A 41 8.06 8.52 -5.51
N SER A 42 7.55 9.74 -5.32
CA SER A 42 8.17 10.96 -5.85
C SER A 42 8.59 11.91 -4.73
N ILE A 43 9.48 12.85 -5.06
CA ILE A 43 9.87 13.93 -4.14
C ILE A 43 8.63 14.72 -3.69
N GLN A 44 7.73 15.08 -4.60
CA GLN A 44 6.49 15.79 -4.27
C GLN A 44 5.59 15.01 -3.29
N VAL A 45 5.50 13.68 -3.41
CA VAL A 45 4.78 12.83 -2.43
C VAL A 45 5.43 12.89 -1.05
N LEU A 46 6.77 12.84 -0.98
CA LEU A 46 7.50 12.89 0.29
C LEU A 46 7.40 14.25 0.97
N GLU A 47 7.46 15.34 0.19
CA GLU A 47 7.25 16.71 0.67
C GLU A 47 5.85 16.88 1.27
N GLU A 48 4.83 16.40 0.56
CA GLU A 48 3.45 16.48 1.01
C GLU A 48 3.22 15.61 2.26
N PHE A 49 3.78 14.40 2.29
CA PHE A 49 3.74 13.54 3.48
C PHE A 49 4.35 14.27 4.69
N TYR A 50 5.53 14.86 4.56
CA TYR A 50 6.18 15.57 5.66
C TYR A 50 5.30 16.72 6.19
N ALA A 51 4.76 17.55 5.30
CA ALA A 51 3.88 18.65 5.67
C ALA A 51 2.62 18.17 6.42
N ILE A 52 2.00 17.09 5.96
CA ILE A 52 0.83 16.49 6.62
C ILE A 52 1.20 15.85 7.96
N ALA A 53 2.34 15.14 8.02
CA ALA A 53 2.82 14.47 9.21
C ALA A 53 3.07 15.47 10.34
N THR A 54 3.81 16.55 10.08
CA THR A 54 4.13 17.54 11.11
C THR A 54 2.95 18.48 11.42
N GLY A 55 2.10 18.75 10.42
CA GLY A 55 0.96 19.66 10.57
C GLY A 55 -0.26 18.95 11.15
N ARG A 56 -0.90 18.11 10.31
CA ARG A 56 -2.20 17.49 10.63
C ARG A 56 -2.07 16.33 11.62
N LEU A 57 -1.04 15.51 11.48
CA LEU A 57 -0.84 14.35 12.38
C LEU A 57 -0.07 14.71 13.66
N ALA A 58 0.47 15.93 13.74
CA ALA A 58 1.29 16.42 14.85
C ALA A 58 2.46 15.49 15.23
N ILE A 59 3.02 14.79 14.23
CA ILE A 59 4.23 13.98 14.39
C ILE A 59 5.42 14.93 14.57
N GLU A 60 6.29 14.63 15.54
CA GLU A 60 7.47 15.43 15.80
C GLU A 60 8.37 15.51 14.54
N PRO A 61 8.89 16.70 14.15
CA PRO A 61 9.63 16.89 12.91
C PRO A 61 10.79 15.93 12.64
N MET A 62 11.59 15.58 13.66
CA MET A 62 12.69 14.64 13.50
C MET A 62 12.21 13.20 13.29
N ILE A 63 11.10 12.81 13.92
CA ILE A 63 10.42 11.54 13.63
C ILE A 63 9.87 11.55 12.19
N ALA A 64 9.21 12.62 11.76
CA ALA A 64 8.70 12.73 10.38
C ALA A 64 9.84 12.66 9.34
N LYS A 65 10.98 13.30 9.63
CA LYS A 65 12.20 13.20 8.80
C LYS A 65 12.74 11.78 8.74
N ALA A 66 12.73 11.04 9.84
CA ALA A 66 13.14 9.64 9.85
C ALA A 66 12.23 8.79 8.95
N LEU A 67 10.90 9.00 9.02
CA LEU A 67 9.94 8.32 8.14
C LEU A 67 10.18 8.65 6.65
N VAL A 68 10.43 9.92 6.31
CA VAL A 68 10.79 10.31 4.94
C VAL A 68 12.06 9.59 4.48
N ARG A 69 13.10 9.55 5.32
CA ARG A 69 14.35 8.83 5.02
C ARG A 69 14.09 7.36 4.74
N ASP A 70 13.23 6.72 5.52
CA ASP A 70 12.89 5.31 5.35
C ASP A 70 12.12 5.10 4.02
N PHE A 71 11.24 6.02 3.63
CA PHE A 71 10.57 5.98 2.32
C PHE A 71 11.52 6.24 1.14
N CYS A 72 12.64 6.94 1.34
CA CYS A 72 13.68 7.09 0.31
C CYS A 72 14.42 5.77 -0.03
N HIS A 73 14.12 4.65 0.65
CA HIS A 73 14.60 3.33 0.24
C HIS A 73 13.84 2.74 -0.95
N PHE A 74 12.68 3.31 -1.30
CA PHE A 74 12.03 3.06 -2.57
C PHE A 74 12.75 3.72 -3.74
N GLU A 75 12.37 3.36 -4.97
CA GLU A 75 12.74 4.18 -6.13
C GLU A 75 12.07 5.56 -5.99
N VAL A 76 12.86 6.63 -6.13
CA VAL A 76 12.38 8.01 -5.95
C VAL A 76 12.42 8.75 -7.28
N VAL A 77 11.26 9.20 -7.75
CA VAL A 77 11.09 10.04 -8.93
C VAL A 77 11.29 11.50 -8.56
N ALA A 78 12.21 12.19 -9.23
CA ALA A 78 12.41 13.63 -9.08
C ALA A 78 11.26 14.42 -9.72
N SER A 79 10.93 15.57 -9.16
CA SER A 79 9.94 16.49 -9.73
C SER A 79 10.67 17.60 -10.50
N ASP A 80 10.60 17.58 -11.82
CA ASP A 80 11.23 18.58 -12.70
C ASP A 80 10.20 19.29 -13.61
N ALA A 81 10.67 20.25 -14.41
CA ALA A 81 9.82 21.04 -15.28
C ALA A 81 9.19 20.22 -16.43
N THR A 82 9.80 19.11 -16.83
CA THR A 82 9.23 18.22 -17.85
C THR A 82 8.07 17.45 -17.25
N LEU A 83 8.26 16.86 -16.07
CA LEU A 83 7.21 16.16 -15.36
C LEU A 83 6.01 17.06 -15.04
N LEU A 84 6.26 18.34 -14.73
CA LEU A 84 5.20 19.32 -14.51
C LEU A 84 4.39 19.60 -15.78
N GLN A 85 5.04 19.72 -16.95
CA GLN A 85 4.32 19.93 -18.21
C GLN A 85 3.45 18.71 -18.56
N ASP A 86 4.00 17.50 -18.41
CA ASP A 86 3.24 16.26 -18.61
C ASP A 86 2.04 16.18 -17.64
N ALA A 87 2.23 16.59 -16.38
CA ALA A 87 1.15 16.64 -15.41
C ALA A 87 0.07 17.67 -15.75
N ILE A 88 0.43 18.83 -16.31
CA ILE A 88 -0.54 19.82 -16.78
C ILE A 88 -1.38 19.25 -17.92
N ASP A 89 -0.75 18.55 -18.87
CA ASP A 89 -1.46 17.88 -19.96
C ASP A 89 -2.43 16.82 -19.43
N LEU A 90 -1.98 15.98 -18.49
CA LEU A 90 -2.82 14.98 -17.84
C LEU A 90 -3.96 15.60 -17.03
N SER A 91 -3.71 16.73 -16.35
CA SER A 91 -4.70 17.48 -15.59
C SER A 91 -5.83 17.96 -16.50
N VAL A 92 -5.51 18.55 -17.65
CA VAL A 92 -6.50 19.03 -18.62
C VAL A 92 -7.27 17.85 -19.23
N LEU A 93 -6.57 16.80 -19.66
CA LEU A 93 -7.19 15.65 -20.33
C LEU A 93 -8.12 14.84 -19.43
N ASN A 94 -7.77 14.71 -18.14
CA ASN A 94 -8.47 13.83 -17.19
C ASN A 94 -9.24 14.60 -16.11
N GLN A 95 -9.28 15.93 -16.18
CA GLN A 95 -9.94 16.80 -15.20
C GLN A 95 -9.44 16.58 -13.76
N LEU A 96 -8.15 16.32 -13.62
CA LEU A 96 -7.48 16.16 -12.33
C LEU A 96 -6.93 17.50 -11.86
N SER A 97 -6.76 17.68 -10.55
CA SER A 97 -5.88 18.75 -10.06
C SER A 97 -4.44 18.51 -10.54
N VAL A 98 -3.64 19.56 -10.67
CA VAL A 98 -2.23 19.42 -11.08
C VAL A 98 -1.45 18.53 -10.11
N SER A 99 -1.76 18.59 -8.80
CA SER A 99 -1.12 17.72 -7.80
C SER A 99 -1.46 16.25 -7.99
N GLU A 100 -2.72 15.90 -8.29
CA GLU A 100 -3.10 14.52 -8.62
C GLU A 100 -2.45 14.06 -9.92
N ALA A 101 -2.43 14.93 -10.93
CA ALA A 101 -1.82 14.64 -12.22
C ALA A 101 -0.30 14.47 -12.14
N LEU A 102 0.38 15.17 -11.23
CA LEU A 102 1.82 15.00 -10.95
C LEU A 102 2.13 13.60 -10.42
N VAL A 103 1.29 13.06 -9.53
CA VAL A 103 1.42 11.69 -9.01
C VAL A 103 1.26 10.69 -10.15
N VAL A 104 0.29 10.89 -11.05
CA VAL A 104 0.09 10.02 -12.23
C VAL A 104 1.27 10.13 -13.20
N ALA A 105 1.75 11.33 -13.50
CA ALA A 105 2.89 11.56 -14.37
C ALA A 105 4.15 10.87 -13.82
N ALA A 106 4.41 11.00 -12.51
CA ALA A 106 5.54 10.36 -11.85
C ALA A 106 5.45 8.82 -11.93
N ALA A 107 4.25 8.26 -11.70
CA ALA A 107 4.02 6.83 -11.83
C ALA A 107 4.26 6.34 -13.27
N ALA A 108 3.80 7.08 -14.27
CA ALA A 108 3.97 6.74 -15.67
C ALA A 108 5.45 6.83 -16.10
N ALA A 109 6.16 7.89 -15.68
CA ALA A 109 7.59 8.10 -15.95
C ALA A 109 8.46 6.98 -15.33
N ALA A 110 8.06 6.46 -14.18
CA ALA A 110 8.70 5.30 -13.56
C ALA A 110 8.26 3.96 -14.15
N HIS A 111 7.37 3.91 -15.14
CA HIS A 111 6.81 2.66 -15.67
C HIS A 111 6.12 1.80 -14.59
N CYS A 112 5.40 2.43 -13.67
CA CYS A 112 4.56 1.71 -12.72
C CYS A 112 3.33 1.14 -13.42
N ASP A 113 2.97 -0.10 -13.05
CA ASP A 113 1.71 -0.72 -13.49
C ASP A 113 0.52 -0.10 -12.76
N GLU A 114 0.73 0.31 -11.50
CA GLU A 114 -0.32 0.72 -10.58
C GLU A 114 0.08 1.96 -9.77
N LEU A 115 -0.91 2.79 -9.45
CA LEU A 115 -0.82 3.91 -8.50
C LEU A 115 -1.75 3.59 -7.34
N LEU A 116 -1.18 3.51 -6.14
CA LEU A 116 -1.86 3.16 -4.91
C LEU A 116 -2.23 4.44 -4.17
N GLY A 117 -3.52 4.74 -4.06
CA GLY A 117 -3.98 6.00 -3.45
C GLY A 117 -5.50 6.08 -3.34
N ASP A 118 -5.98 7.11 -2.64
CA ASP A 118 -7.40 7.38 -2.39
C ASP A 118 -7.88 8.74 -2.95
N ARG A 119 -7.01 9.48 -3.64
CA ARG A 119 -7.31 10.80 -4.19
C ARG A 119 -7.97 10.75 -5.57
N ILE A 120 -7.63 9.74 -6.36
CA ILE A 120 -8.14 9.52 -7.71
C ILE A 120 -9.10 8.32 -7.67
N ALA A 121 -10.17 8.36 -8.45
CA ALA A 121 -11.17 7.29 -8.48
C ALA A 121 -10.59 5.92 -8.88
N ASP A 122 -10.92 4.86 -8.12
CA ASP A 122 -10.46 3.49 -8.35
C ASP A 122 -10.83 2.97 -9.76
N GLY A 123 -9.96 2.14 -10.32
CA GLY A 123 -10.23 1.38 -11.54
C GLY A 123 -10.02 2.15 -12.85
N GLN A 124 -9.66 3.43 -12.79
CA GLN A 124 -9.23 4.18 -13.97
C GLN A 124 -7.83 3.75 -14.43
N VAL A 125 -7.55 3.91 -15.72
CA VAL A 125 -6.20 3.76 -16.28
C VAL A 125 -5.83 5.07 -16.96
N ILE A 126 -4.80 5.75 -16.45
CA ILE A 126 -4.36 7.05 -16.93
C ILE A 126 -2.87 6.94 -17.26
N ALA A 127 -2.47 7.37 -18.46
CA ALA A 127 -1.09 7.25 -18.95
C ALA A 127 -0.49 5.83 -18.83
N GLY A 128 -1.33 4.80 -18.97
CA GLY A 128 -0.93 3.39 -18.81
C GLY A 128 -0.86 2.88 -17.36
N VAL A 129 -1.06 3.76 -16.37
CA VAL A 129 -1.03 3.42 -14.95
C VAL A 129 -2.45 3.15 -14.45
N ARG A 130 -2.66 2.01 -13.79
CA ARG A 130 -3.95 1.68 -13.17
C ARG A 130 -4.06 2.30 -11.77
N ILE A 131 -5.13 3.04 -11.52
CA ILE A 131 -5.44 3.58 -10.20
C ILE A 131 -6.05 2.48 -9.34
N VAL A 132 -5.49 2.26 -8.16
CA VAL A 132 -5.92 1.24 -7.21
C VAL A 132 -6.10 1.84 -5.83
N ASP A 133 -7.34 1.86 -5.35
CA ASP A 133 -7.62 2.16 -3.95
C ASP A 133 -7.48 0.88 -3.12
N LEU A 134 -6.43 0.81 -2.30
CA LEU A 134 -6.16 -0.30 -1.37
C LEU A 134 -6.71 -0.06 0.04
N LEU A 135 -7.31 1.11 0.27
CA LEU A 135 -7.85 1.53 1.56
C LEU A 135 -9.33 1.16 1.66
N ILE A 136 -10.03 1.00 0.53
CA ILE A 136 -11.37 0.41 0.46
C ILE A 136 -11.29 -1.11 0.73
N GLY A 137 -12.18 -1.61 1.60
CA GLY A 137 -12.14 -2.98 2.10
C GLY A 137 -12.25 -4.08 1.03
N ASP A 138 -11.50 -5.16 1.28
CA ASP A 138 -11.62 -6.54 0.76
C ASP A 138 -10.80 -6.99 -0.48
N ARG A 139 -9.73 -6.27 -0.89
CA ARG A 139 -8.83 -6.74 -1.98
C ARG A 139 -7.51 -7.41 -1.55
N ALA A 140 -7.25 -7.58 -0.25
CA ALA A 140 -6.02 -8.20 0.27
C ALA A 140 -5.76 -9.67 -0.16
N GLN A 141 -6.62 -10.27 -1.00
CA GLN A 141 -6.54 -11.69 -1.39
C GLN A 141 -6.21 -11.93 -2.88
N ARG A 142 -6.03 -10.88 -3.71
CA ARG A 142 -5.93 -11.07 -5.18
C ARG A 142 -4.55 -11.46 -5.71
N THR A 143 -3.50 -11.48 -4.89
CA THR A 143 -2.12 -11.79 -5.33
C THR A 143 -1.76 -13.28 -5.37
N LYS A 144 -2.67 -14.21 -5.03
CA LYS A 144 -2.35 -15.66 -4.97
C LYS A 144 -2.96 -16.56 -6.04
N THR A 145 -3.69 -16.05 -7.04
CA THR A 145 -4.27 -16.90 -8.09
C THR A 145 -3.97 -16.37 -9.50
N GLY A 146 -2.70 -16.45 -9.90
CA GLY A 146 -2.25 -15.96 -11.21
C GLY A 146 -1.19 -16.83 -11.90
N THR A 147 -0.95 -18.05 -11.44
CA THR A 147 -0.08 -19.02 -12.13
C THR A 147 -0.54 -20.41 -11.72
N ASP A 148 -1.34 -21.05 -12.58
CA ASP A 148 -1.36 -22.49 -12.85
C ASP A 148 -2.75 -22.97 -13.32
N ARG A 149 -3.11 -22.65 -14.58
CA ARG A 149 -4.19 -23.34 -15.31
C ARG A 149 -3.88 -23.45 -16.79
N ARG A 150 -2.71 -24.00 -17.13
CA ARG A 150 -2.48 -24.68 -18.42
C ARG A 150 -1.52 -25.84 -18.23
N ARG A 151 -1.96 -26.91 -17.54
CA ARG A 151 -1.60 -28.28 -17.93
C ARG A 151 -2.44 -29.32 -17.17
N ARG A 152 -2.89 -30.30 -17.95
CA ARG A 152 -3.36 -31.65 -17.55
C ARG A 152 -4.84 -31.80 -17.21
N GLN A 153 -5.64 -31.90 -18.27
CA GLN A 153 -6.67 -32.94 -18.36
C GLN A 153 -6.01 -34.32 -18.23
N GLY A 154 -6.60 -35.25 -17.47
CA GLY A 154 -6.27 -36.66 -17.58
C GLY A 154 -6.58 -37.54 -16.36
N VAL A 155 -7.84 -38.00 -16.28
CA VAL A 155 -8.27 -39.32 -15.80
C VAL A 155 -8.41 -39.60 -14.28
N ARG A 156 -9.69 -39.72 -13.93
CA ARG A 156 -10.39 -40.34 -12.78
C ARG A 156 -9.76 -41.60 -12.17
N SER A 157 -9.90 -41.76 -10.85
CA SER A 157 -10.64 -42.90 -10.25
C SER A 157 -11.00 -42.66 -8.77
N ARG A 158 -12.11 -43.28 -8.37
CA ARG A 158 -12.83 -43.19 -7.08
C ARG A 158 -12.13 -44.02 -5.99
N ILE A 159 -12.38 -43.74 -4.71
CA ILE A 159 -12.86 -44.70 -3.69
C ILE A 159 -13.18 -43.97 -2.35
N ARG A 160 -14.28 -44.41 -1.72
CA ARG A 160 -14.88 -43.95 -0.45
C ARG A 160 -14.14 -44.52 0.78
N ARG A 161 -14.16 -43.80 1.92
CA ARG A 161 -14.82 -44.17 3.22
C ARG A 161 -14.28 -43.34 4.40
N ASN A 162 -15.21 -42.90 5.25
CA ASN A 162 -15.08 -42.53 6.68
C ASN A 162 -15.74 -43.71 7.49
N PRO A 163 -15.79 -43.82 8.85
CA PRO A 163 -15.57 -42.80 9.91
C PRO A 163 -15.08 -43.26 11.34
N LYS A 164 -15.03 -42.28 12.28
CA LYS A 164 -15.17 -42.33 13.79
C LYS A 164 -13.91 -42.70 14.63
N ALA A 165 -13.66 -42.23 15.88
CA ALA A 165 -14.29 -41.29 16.85
C ALA A 165 -13.39 -41.08 18.12
N GLY A 166 -13.72 -40.08 18.97
CA GLY A 166 -13.40 -39.94 20.43
C GLY A 166 -12.28 -38.93 20.76
N GLY A 167 -12.36 -37.93 21.67
CA GLY A 167 -13.18 -37.58 22.85
C GLY A 167 -12.22 -37.44 24.07
N HIS A 168 -11.94 -36.28 24.70
CA HIS A 168 -12.56 -35.58 25.85
C HIS A 168 -11.59 -34.46 26.32
N SER A 169 -11.98 -33.18 26.51
CA SER A 169 -12.30 -32.44 27.77
C SER A 169 -11.15 -32.37 28.82
N SER A 170 -10.72 -31.24 29.43
CA SER A 170 -11.46 -30.17 30.15
C SER A 170 -10.56 -28.98 30.60
N LYS A 171 -11.16 -27.76 30.72
CA LYS A 171 -11.03 -26.67 31.76
C LYS A 171 -9.64 -26.02 32.05
N GLU A 172 -9.45 -24.75 32.46
CA GLU A 172 -10.23 -23.83 33.31
C GLU A 172 -9.66 -22.37 33.32
N SER A 173 -10.51 -21.35 33.61
CA SER A 173 -10.26 -19.99 34.22
C SER A 173 -9.36 -18.96 33.50
N GLY A 174 -9.55 -17.62 33.51
CA GLY A 174 -10.46 -16.66 34.14
C GLY A 174 -9.76 -15.29 34.42
N SER A 175 -10.00 -14.28 33.54
CA SER A 175 -9.95 -12.78 33.54
C SER A 175 -9.18 -11.93 34.61
N PRO A 176 -8.98 -10.57 34.50
CA PRO A 176 -9.29 -9.55 33.45
C PRO A 176 -8.08 -8.61 33.11
N PRO A 177 -8.21 -7.46 32.35
CA PRO A 177 -7.11 -6.81 31.64
C PRO A 177 -6.51 -5.59 32.35
N GLU A 178 -5.20 -5.34 32.16
CA GLU A 178 -4.56 -4.08 32.55
C GLU A 178 -3.67 -3.48 31.43
N THR A 179 -4.04 -2.23 31.10
CA THR A 179 -3.21 -1.10 30.65
C THR A 179 -2.40 -1.21 29.36
N ASN A 180 -2.94 -0.53 28.35
CA ASN A 180 -2.34 -0.12 27.09
C ASN A 180 -1.09 0.77 27.32
N ARG A 181 0.11 0.23 27.10
CA ARG A 181 1.33 1.01 26.84
C ARG A 181 1.63 0.95 25.36
N PHE A 182 1.55 2.10 24.71
CA PHE A 182 2.08 2.35 23.37
C PHE A 182 3.58 2.03 23.36
N GLN A 183 4.01 1.06 22.56
CA GLN A 183 5.40 0.85 22.17
C GLN A 183 5.51 1.08 20.66
N PRO A 184 6.43 1.93 20.18
CA PRO A 184 6.70 2.05 18.75
C PRO A 184 7.74 1.01 18.36
N GLU A 185 7.31 -0.17 17.92
CA GLU A 185 8.18 -1.10 17.19
C GLU A 185 7.85 -1.03 15.70
N LEU A 186 8.47 -0.05 15.02
CA LEU A 186 8.83 -0.25 13.63
C LEU A 186 10.13 -1.07 13.67
N GLY A 187 9.98 -2.39 13.67
CA GLY A 187 11.09 -3.33 13.54
C GLY A 187 11.76 -3.17 12.18
N LEU A 188 12.78 -2.32 12.14
CA LEU A 188 13.76 -2.17 11.07
C LEU A 188 15.13 -2.33 11.73
N GLU A 189 15.67 -3.54 11.69
CA GLU A 189 17.09 -3.81 11.97
C GLU A 189 17.85 -3.87 10.63
N PRO A 190 19.15 -3.56 10.64
CA PRO A 190 19.88 -2.91 9.53
C PRO A 190 20.12 -3.76 8.28
#